data_AF-B8AS39-F1
#
_entry.id   AF-B8AS39-F1
#
_cell.length_a   1.000
_cell.length_b   1.000
_cell.length_c   1.000
_cell.angle_alpha   90.00
_cell.angle_beta   90.00
_cell.angle_gamma   90.00
#
_symmetry.space_group_name_H-M   'P 1'
#
loop_
_entity.id
_entity.type
_entity.pdbx_description
1 polymer ?
#
loop_
_entity_poly.entity_id
_entity_poly.type
_entity_poly.pdbx_seq_one_letter_code
_entity_poly.pdbx_strand_id
1 'polypeptide(L)'
;MDCGIELKGCICRINNCAVELFSMEEDLVIDDEDSWDLLARDLRLKATFLYIDLGRVICSCEIDEHKKMLTGLANKFFYFMDELTNAVSSRSIPLMQVTNKPITYFGNPSHGAKGASKWLRMAGAEKRHTV
;
A
#
# COMPACT_ATOMS: atom_id res chain seq x y z
N MET A 1 -17.84 -5.95 -18.13
CA MET A 1 -17.21 -4.77 -17.51
C MET A 1 -15.88 -4.53 -18.22
N ASP A 2 -15.50 -3.28 -18.45
CA ASP A 2 -14.22 -2.96 -19.11
C ASP A 2 -13.07 -3.27 -18.14
N CYS A 3 -12.19 -4.23 -18.46
CA CYS A 3 -11.04 -4.56 -17.62
C CYS A 3 -10.18 -3.31 -17.31
N GLY A 4 -10.17 -2.32 -18.22
CA GLY A 4 -9.45 -1.07 -18.05
C GLY A 4 -10.02 -0.14 -16.97
N ILE A 5 -11.34 -0.09 -16.75
CA ILE A 5 -11.94 0.79 -15.72
C ILE A 5 -11.78 0.19 -14.32
N GLU A 6 -11.84 -1.14 -14.20
CA GLU A 6 -11.64 -1.85 -12.94
C GLU A 6 -10.19 -1.71 -12.43
N LEU A 7 -9.20 -1.87 -13.32
CA LEU A 7 -7.79 -1.70 -12.96
C LEU A 7 -7.45 -0.28 -12.55
N LYS A 8 -7.99 0.73 -13.25
CA LYS A 8 -7.86 2.14 -12.85
C LYS A 8 -8.44 2.37 -11.45
N GLY A 9 -9.58 1.74 -11.14
CA GLY A 9 -10.16 1.78 -9.81
C GLY A 9 -9.27 1.15 -8.74
N CYS A 10 -8.67 -0.01 -9.04
CA CYS A 10 -7.73 -0.68 -8.12
C CYS A 10 -6.53 0.22 -7.83
N ILE A 11 -5.92 0.79 -8.87
CA ILE A 11 -4.77 1.69 -8.76
C ILE A 11 -5.11 2.94 -7.93
N CYS A 12 -6.28 3.53 -8.16
CA CYS A 12 -6.75 4.70 -7.40
C CYS A 12 -6.85 4.38 -5.91
N ARG A 13 -7.49 3.26 -5.55
CA ARG A 13 -7.61 2.82 -4.15
C ARG A 13 -6.27 2.47 -3.52
N ILE A 14 -5.36 1.82 -4.25
CA ILE A 14 -4.00 1.55 -3.78
C ILE A 14 -3.28 2.86 -3.45
N ASN A 15 -3.32 3.85 -4.35
CA ASN A 15 -2.67 5.14 -4.12
C ASN A 15 -3.26 5.88 -2.92
N ASN A 16 -4.59 5.94 -2.81
CA ASN A 16 -5.24 6.59 -1.67
C ASN A 16 -4.88 5.90 -0.35
N CYS A 17 -4.93 4.57 -0.32
CA CYS A 17 -4.59 3.82 0.89
C CYS A 17 -3.11 4.00 1.27
N ALA A 18 -2.21 4.11 0.29
CA ALA A 18 -0.81 4.39 0.56
C ALA A 18 -0.64 5.78 1.19
N VAL A 19 -1.28 6.81 0.64
CA VAL A 19 -1.26 8.18 1.20
C VAL A 19 -1.78 8.19 2.64
N GLU A 20 -2.92 7.56 2.90
CA GLU A 20 -3.50 7.47 4.24
C GLU A 20 -2.57 6.74 5.24
N LEU A 21 -1.93 5.64 4.82
CA LEU A 21 -0.98 4.91 5.66
C LEU A 21 0.26 5.76 6.00
N PHE A 22 0.71 6.63 5.09
CA PHE A 22 1.86 7.51 5.35
C PHE A 22 1.52 8.70 6.23
N SER A 23 0.32 9.26 6.09
CA SER A 23 -0.16 10.35 6.96
C SER A 23 -0.51 9.86 8.37
N MET A 24 -0.66 8.55 8.57
CA MET A 24 -1.03 7.95 9.85
C MET A 24 -0.02 8.22 10.97
N GLU A 25 1.28 8.38 10.67
CA GLU A 25 2.30 8.70 11.69
C GLU A 25 2.13 10.11 12.28
N GLU A 26 1.68 11.07 11.45
CA GLU A 26 1.53 12.48 11.82
C GLU A 26 0.25 12.74 12.62
N ASP A 27 -0.81 11.97 12.34
CA ASP A 27 -2.15 12.13 12.93
C ASP A 27 -2.38 11.24 14.17
N LEU A 28 -1.39 10.46 14.59
CA LEU A 28 -1.55 9.46 15.64
C LEU A 28 -1.57 10.06 17.05
N VAL A 29 -2.71 10.64 17.43
CA VAL A 29 -3.02 11.00 18.82
C VAL A 29 -3.86 9.85 19.40
N ILE A 30 -3.21 8.90 20.07
CA ILE A 30 -3.91 7.79 20.72
C ILE A 30 -4.07 8.08 22.21
N ASP A 31 -5.25 8.56 22.57
CA ASP A 31 -5.57 9.01 23.92
C ASP A 31 -6.32 7.97 24.77
N ASP A 32 -6.88 6.93 24.16
CA ASP A 32 -7.66 5.88 24.84
C ASP A 32 -7.56 4.47 24.20
N GLU A 33 -8.11 3.45 24.88
CA GLU A 33 -8.11 2.06 24.39
C GLU A 33 -8.96 1.87 23.13
N ASP A 34 -10.10 2.56 23.04
CA ASP A 34 -11.02 2.43 21.90
C ASP A 34 -10.35 2.90 20.60
N SER A 35 -9.46 3.89 20.68
CA SER A 35 -8.67 4.40 19.57
C SER A 35 -7.67 3.37 19.02
N TRP A 36 -7.04 2.56 19.88
CA TRP A 36 -6.18 1.45 19.44
C TRP A 36 -6.98 0.38 18.68
N ASP A 37 -8.17 0.03 19.19
CA ASP A 37 -9.03 -0.99 18.58
C ASP A 37 -9.65 -0.51 17.27
N LEU A 38 -9.97 0.78 17.15
CA LEU A 38 -10.38 1.41 15.89
C LEU A 38 -9.25 1.38 14.87
N LEU A 39 -8.03 1.74 15.27
CA LEU A 39 -6.85 1.72 14.40
C LEU A 39 -6.54 0.30 13.90
N ALA A 40 -6.60 -0.71 14.77
CA ALA A 40 -6.38 -2.10 14.40
C ALA A 40 -7.41 -2.59 13.36
N ARG A 41 -8.69 -2.21 13.54
CA ARG A 41 -9.76 -2.56 12.61
C ARG A 41 -9.59 -1.86 11.25
N ASP A 42 -9.23 -0.58 11.26
CA ASP A 42 -8.97 0.20 10.05
C ASP A 42 -7.80 -0.38 9.23
N LEU A 43 -6.67 -0.67 9.89
CA LEU A 43 -5.51 -1.31 9.25
C LEU A 43 -5.87 -2.66 8.62
N ARG A 44 -6.65 -3.49 9.32
CA ARG A 44 -7.09 -4.79 8.81
C ARG A 44 -8.01 -4.66 7.60
N LEU A 45 -8.92 -3.68 7.62
CA LEU A 45 -9.81 -3.39 6.51
C LEU A 45 -9.02 -2.92 5.28
N LYS A 46 -8.10 -1.97 5.47
CA LYS A 46 -7.19 -1.47 4.43
C LYS A 46 -6.32 -2.57 3.83
N ALA A 47 -5.70 -3.41 4.65
CA ALA A 47 -4.93 -4.57 4.19
C ALA A 47 -5.75 -5.51 3.31
N THR A 48 -7.02 -5.74 3.66
CA THR A 48 -7.93 -6.59 2.87
C THR A 48 -8.21 -6.01 1.49
N PHE A 49 -8.55 -4.71 1.40
CA PHE A 49 -8.78 -4.05 0.12
C PHE A 49 -7.52 -4.00 -0.74
N LEU A 50 -6.38 -3.67 -0.14
CA LEU A 50 -5.08 -3.68 -0.82
C LEU A 50 -4.74 -5.07 -1.35
N TYR A 51 -5.03 -6.15 -0.62
CA TYR A 51 -4.76 -7.52 -1.07
C TYR A 51 -5.54 -7.84 -2.35
N ILE A 52 -6.82 -7.47 -2.38
CA ILE A 52 -7.69 -7.68 -3.54
C ILE A 52 -7.20 -6.83 -4.73
N ASP A 53 -6.94 -5.55 -4.51
CA ASP A 53 -6.57 -4.62 -5.58
C ASP A 53 -5.17 -4.93 -6.15
N LEU A 54 -4.18 -5.21 -5.30
CA LEU A 54 -2.84 -5.62 -5.73
C LEU A 54 -2.89 -6.96 -6.46
N GLY A 55 -3.70 -7.91 -5.98
CA GLY A 55 -3.91 -9.20 -6.66
C GLY A 55 -4.43 -9.01 -8.09
N ARG A 56 -5.40 -8.11 -8.29
CA ARG A 56 -5.93 -7.76 -9.61
C ARG A 56 -4.87 -7.11 -10.50
N VAL A 57 -4.11 -6.16 -9.98
CA VAL A 57 -3.02 -5.49 -10.71
C VAL A 57 -1.93 -6.49 -11.12
N ILE A 58 -1.48 -7.34 -10.20
CA ILE A 58 -0.47 -8.39 -10.46
C ILE A 58 -0.96 -9.38 -11.52
N CYS A 59 -2.22 -9.82 -11.43
CA CYS A 59 -2.80 -10.75 -12.40
C CYS A 59 -2.96 -10.13 -13.79
N SER A 60 -3.08 -8.81 -13.89
CA SER A 60 -3.16 -8.09 -15.17
C SER A 60 -1.82 -7.88 -15.88
N CYS A 61 -0.68 -8.15 -15.21
CA CYS A 61 0.63 -8.04 -15.84
C CYS A 61 0.85 -9.19 -16.84
N GLU A 62 1.09 -8.81 -18.10
CA GLU A 62 1.43 -9.75 -19.17
C GLU A 62 2.91 -10.20 -19.13
N ILE A 63 3.78 -9.39 -18.54
CA ILE A 63 5.22 -9.66 -18.45
C ILE A 63 5.52 -10.39 -17.14
N ASP A 64 5.99 -11.63 -17.23
CA ASP A 64 6.26 -12.50 -16.06
C ASP A 64 7.29 -11.90 -15.10
N GLU A 65 8.32 -11.24 -15.60
CA GLU A 65 9.32 -10.56 -14.77
C GLU A 65 8.68 -9.43 -13.94
N HIS A 66 7.78 -8.65 -14.53
CA HIS A 66 7.05 -7.60 -13.83
C HIS A 66 6.10 -8.20 -12.80
N LYS A 67 5.39 -9.27 -13.16
CA LYS A 67 4.50 -9.99 -12.25
C LYS A 67 5.26 -10.53 -11.04
N LYS A 68 6.42 -11.16 -11.24
CA LYS A 68 7.31 -11.63 -10.16
C LYS A 68 7.79 -10.48 -9.29
N MET A 69 8.20 -9.37 -9.89
CA MET A 69 8.65 -8.19 -9.15
C MET A 69 7.52 -7.58 -8.30
N LEU A 70 6.34 -7.36 -8.88
CA LEU A 70 5.18 -6.83 -8.17
C LEU A 70 4.70 -7.77 -7.06
N THR A 71 4.72 -9.08 -7.31
CA THR A 71 4.40 -10.09 -6.28
C THR A 71 5.40 -10.00 -5.11
N GLY A 72 6.69 -9.89 -5.39
CA GLY A 72 7.71 -9.73 -4.35
C GLY A 72 7.53 -8.44 -3.54
N LEU A 73 7.20 -7.33 -4.21
CA LEU A 73 6.92 -6.05 -3.55
C LEU A 73 5.65 -6.13 -2.69
N ALA A 74 4.58 -6.74 -3.21
CA ALA A 74 3.33 -6.94 -2.48
C ALA A 74 3.54 -7.82 -1.24
N ASN A 75 4.26 -8.94 -1.36
CA ASN A 75 4.57 -9.81 -0.22
C ASN A 75 5.34 -9.05 0.86
N LYS A 76 6.33 -8.24 0.46
CA LYS A 76 7.11 -7.42 1.40
C LYS A 76 6.26 -6.33 2.05
N PHE A 77 5.35 -5.71 1.30
CA PHE A 77 4.39 -4.75 1.83
C PHE A 77 3.45 -5.39 2.88
N PHE A 78 2.86 -6.55 2.58
CA PHE A 78 1.98 -7.25 3.52
C PHE A 78 2.70 -7.75 4.76
N TYR A 79 3.97 -8.14 4.64
CA TYR A 79 4.81 -8.43 5.80
C TYR A 79 4.90 -7.22 6.75
N PHE A 80 5.15 -6.02 6.23
CA PHE A 80 5.19 -4.82 7.09
C PHE A 80 3.82 -4.41 7.64
N MET A 81 2.75 -4.60 6.87
CA MET A 81 1.38 -4.39 7.37
C MET A 81 1.04 -5.33 8.52
N ASP A 82 1.51 -6.58 8.48
CA ASP A 82 1.32 -7.54 9.57
C ASP A 82 2.09 -7.13 10.82
N GLU A 83 3.37 -6.76 10.67
CA GLU A 83 4.19 -6.21 11.77
C GLU A 83 3.58 -4.94 12.38
N LEU A 84 3.02 -4.05 11.55
CA LEU A 84 2.31 -2.86 12.01
C LEU A 84 1.03 -3.23 12.77
N THR A 85 0.24 -4.18 12.25
CA THR A 85 -0.98 -4.65 12.90
C THR A 85 -0.68 -5.30 14.25
N ASN A 86 0.42 -6.05 14.35
CA ASN A 86 0.92 -6.63 15.60
C ASN A 86 1.40 -5.55 16.58
N ALA A 87 2.05 -4.49 16.09
CA ALA A 87 2.47 -3.35 16.90
C ALA A 87 1.27 -2.59 17.49
N VAL A 88 0.23 -2.38 16.69
CA VAL A 88 -1.04 -1.76 17.13
C VAL A 88 -1.76 -2.67 18.13
N SER A 89 -1.83 -3.98 17.86
CA SER A 89 -2.47 -4.94 18.77
C SER A 89 -1.74 -5.06 20.11
N SER A 90 -0.41 -4.88 20.11
CA SER A 90 0.41 -4.83 21.33
C SER A 90 0.51 -3.43 21.95
N ARG A 91 -0.16 -2.43 21.36
CA ARG A 91 -0.22 -1.03 21.81
C ARG A 91 1.17 -0.42 22.01
N SER A 92 2.12 -0.84 21.17
CA SER A 92 3.52 -0.45 21.29
C SER A 92 3.85 0.67 20.32
N ILE A 93 3.78 1.92 20.81
CA ILE A 93 4.12 3.12 20.03
C ILE A 93 5.56 3.04 19.45
N PRO A 94 6.60 2.64 20.21
CA PRO A 94 7.94 2.53 19.66
C PRO A 94 8.05 1.48 18.55
N LEU A 95 7.32 0.37 18.68
CA LEU A 95 7.30 -0.68 17.66
C LEU A 95 6.59 -0.20 16.41
N MET A 96 5.48 0.53 16.57
CA MET A 96 4.71 1.12 15.46
C MET A 96 5.55 2.11 14.64
N GLN A 97 6.33 2.97 15.30
CA GLN A 97 7.26 3.89 14.63
C GLN A 97 8.39 3.17 13.87
N VAL A 98 8.83 2.00 14.35
CA VAL A 98 9.86 1.20 13.67
C VAL A 98 9.27 0.45 12.48
N THR A 99 8.07 -0.12 12.61
CA THR A 99 7.40 -0.91 11.56
C THR A 99 6.78 -0.04 10.46
N ASN A 100 6.50 1.24 10.73
CA ASN A 100 6.05 2.20 9.71
C ASN A 100 7.17 2.72 8.79
N LYS A 101 8.44 2.71 9.22
CA LYS A 101 9.58 3.22 8.40
C LYS A 101 9.77 2.53 7.04
N PRO A 102 9.66 1.19 6.95
CA PRO A 102 9.71 0.50 5.66
C PRO A 102 8.53 0.85 4.76
N ILE A 103 7.35 1.04 5.35
CA ILE A 103 6.13 1.45 4.63
C ILE A 103 6.39 2.83 4.02
N THR A 104 6.80 3.82 4.81
CA THR A 104 7.16 5.17 4.29
C THR A 104 8.27 5.12 3.25
N TYR A 105 9.23 4.19 3.30
CA TYR A 105 10.23 3.99 2.24
C TYR A 105 9.61 3.50 0.91
N PHE A 106 8.58 2.67 0.95
CA PHE A 106 7.82 2.31 -0.26
C PHE A 106 7.06 3.49 -0.87
N GLY A 107 6.72 4.50 -0.05
CA GLY A 107 5.98 5.70 -0.45
C GLY A 107 6.78 6.98 -0.65
N ASN A 108 8.07 7.02 -0.29
CA ASN A 108 8.78 8.27 -0.07
C ASN A 108 8.90 9.13 -1.37
N PRO A 109 8.35 10.36 -1.40
CA PRO A 109 8.47 11.30 -2.52
C PRO A 109 9.84 11.96 -2.64
N SER A 110 10.82 11.65 -1.78
CA SER A 110 12.24 12.01 -2.04
C SER A 110 12.84 11.26 -3.24
N HIS A 111 12.12 10.27 -3.80
CA HIS A 111 12.31 9.74 -5.15
C HIS A 111 11.31 10.31 -6.19
N GLY A 112 10.59 11.36 -5.82
CA GLY A 112 9.71 12.20 -6.62
C GLY A 112 8.49 11.49 -7.19
N ALA A 113 7.70 12.24 -7.96
CA ALA A 113 6.65 11.74 -8.86
C ALA A 113 7.07 10.49 -9.67
N LYS A 114 8.37 10.21 -9.80
CA LYS A 114 8.95 9.04 -10.47
C LYS A 114 8.68 7.71 -9.75
N GLY A 115 8.48 7.67 -8.42
CA GLY A 115 8.22 6.44 -7.66
C GLY A 115 6.83 5.84 -7.94
N ALA A 116 5.78 6.64 -7.76
CA ALA A 116 4.41 6.30 -8.17
C ALA A 116 4.32 6.07 -9.68
N SER A 117 5.00 6.88 -10.50
CA SER A 117 5.06 6.68 -11.95
C SER A 117 5.76 5.37 -12.34
N LYS A 118 6.77 4.91 -11.59
CA LYS A 118 7.44 3.62 -11.84
C LYS A 118 6.51 2.45 -11.51
N TRP A 119 5.78 2.53 -10.40
CA TRP A 119 4.75 1.55 -10.05
C TRP A 119 3.62 1.50 -11.09
N LEU A 120 3.10 2.66 -11.51
CA LEU A 120 2.08 2.77 -12.57
C LEU A 120 2.59 2.27 -13.93
N ARG A 121 3.86 2.52 -14.28
CA ARG A 121 4.50 1.97 -15.49
C ARG A 121 4.66 0.46 -15.43
N MET A 122 5.09 -0.10 -14.29
CA MET A 122 5.22 -1.55 -14.13
C MET A 122 3.86 -2.26 -14.12
N ALA A 123 2.83 -1.61 -13.57
CA ALA A 123 1.43 -2.05 -13.61
C ALA A 123 0.74 -1.81 -14.97
N GLY A 124 1.45 -1.34 -16.00
CA GLY A 124 0.92 -1.13 -17.35
C GLY A 124 -0.10 0.01 -17.49
N ALA A 125 -0.26 0.86 -16.46
CA ALA A 125 -1.28 1.91 -16.42
C ALA A 125 -0.91 3.16 -17.25
N GLU A 126 0.38 3.37 -17.50
CA GLU A 126 0.87 4.45 -18.35
C GLU A 126 1.15 3.88 -19.74
N LYS A 127 0.12 3.88 -20.62
CA LYS A 127 0.35 3.67 -22.05
C LYS A 127 1.34 4.74 -22.52
N ARG A 128 2.48 4.28 -23.04
CA ARG A 128 3.43 5.10 -23.81
C ARG A 128 2.63 5.96 -24.77
N HIS A 129 2.56 7.27 -24.51
CA HIS A 129 2.23 8.23 -25.54
C HIS A 129 3.44 8.28 -26.48
N THR A 130 3.45 7.38 -27.45
CA THR A 130 4.22 7.57 -28.67
C THR A 130 3.32 8.33 -29.64
N VAL A 131 3.60 9.62 -29.79
CA VAL A 131 3.42 10.35 -31.04
C VAL A 131 4.81 10.79 -31.48
#